data_AF-A0A919R0U2-F1
#
_entry.id   AF-A0A919R0U2-F1
#
_cell.length_a   1.000
_cell.length_b   1.000
_cell.length_c   1.000
_cell.angle_alpha   90.00
_cell.angle_beta   90.00
_cell.angle_gamma   90.00
#
_symmetry.space_group_name_H-M   'P 1'
#
loop_
_entity.id
_entity.type
_entity.pdbx_description
1 polymer ?
#
loop_
_entity_poly.entity_id
_entity_poly.type
_entity_poly.pdbx_seq_one_letter_code
_entity_poly.pdbx_strand_id
1 'polypeptide(L)'
;MSAPRRPAAERREPVTDTTGQVTVPAVAAAHLQDLGEQLRARGLHVRLGDTAGGLPQLIVISTAVPTLSEVVFAARGGGRWWFWWSWAERIAPVEDMPAAVALICRALTPRRAGG
;
A
#
# COMPACT_ATOMS: atom_id res chain seq x y z
N MET A 1 14.02 15.66 9.46
CA MET A 1 12.90 16.01 8.56
C MET A 1 11.62 15.51 9.19
N SER A 2 10.82 16.41 9.76
CA SER A 2 9.56 16.06 10.42
C SER A 2 8.52 15.70 9.38
N ALA A 3 8.00 14.47 9.45
CA ALA A 3 6.78 14.09 8.75
C ALA A 3 5.62 15.02 9.17
N PRO A 4 4.71 15.39 8.26
CA PRO A 4 3.53 16.17 8.63
C PRO A 4 2.73 15.44 9.73
N ARG A 5 2.13 16.24 10.62
CA ARG A 5 1.46 15.83 11.86
C ARG A 5 0.43 14.73 11.59
N ARG A 6 0.62 13.57 12.23
CA ARG A 6 -0.25 12.38 12.17
C ARG A 6 -1.73 12.74 12.36
N PRO A 7 -2.64 12.46 11.41
CA PRO A 7 -4.06 12.42 11.72
C PRO A 7 -4.32 11.24 12.69
N ALA A 8 -5.28 11.44 13.60
CA ALA A 8 -5.72 10.39 14.50
C ALA A 8 -6.19 9.19 13.68
N ALA A 9 -5.71 7.99 14.04
CA ALA A 9 -6.04 6.75 13.38
C ALA A 9 -7.56 6.60 13.28
N GLU A 10 -8.11 6.85 12.09
CA GLU A 10 -9.43 6.31 11.76
C GLU A 10 -9.31 4.80 11.92
N ARG A 11 -10.10 4.27 12.86
CA ARG A 11 -10.10 2.86 13.25
C ARG A 11 -10.13 2.02 11.98
N ARG A 12 -9.02 1.36 11.67
CA ARG A 12 -9.02 0.22 10.76
C ARG A 12 -9.94 -0.80 11.39
N GLU A 13 -11.16 -0.89 10.90
CA GLU A 13 -12.08 -1.90 11.40
C GLU A 13 -11.39 -3.27 11.27
N PRO A 14 -11.38 -4.09 12.33
CA PRO A 14 -10.82 -5.42 12.23
C PRO A 14 -11.59 -6.17 11.13
N VAL A 15 -10.86 -6.63 10.11
CA VAL A 15 -11.46 -7.44 9.04
C VAL A 15 -11.75 -8.82 9.63
N THR A 16 -12.95 -9.00 10.16
CA THR A 16 -13.49 -10.32 10.50
C THR A 16 -14.54 -10.66 9.48
N ASP A 17 -14.27 -11.69 8.67
CA ASP A 17 -15.34 -12.54 8.17
C ASP A 17 -14.98 -14.00 8.45
N THR A 18 -15.81 -14.60 9.29
CA THR A 18 -15.76 -16.00 9.70
C THR A 18 -16.62 -16.80 8.73
N THR A 19 -16.30 -16.87 7.44
CA THR A 19 -16.94 -17.84 6.52
C THR A 19 -16.02 -18.13 5.34
N GLY A 20 -15.59 -19.39 5.21
CA GLY A 20 -14.69 -19.83 4.15
C GLY A 20 -15.31 -19.74 2.76
N GLN A 21 -14.86 -18.75 1.97
CA GLN A 21 -14.96 -18.70 0.51
C GLN A 21 -13.92 -17.68 0.01
N VAL A 22 -13.11 -18.06 -1.00
CA VAL A 22 -11.92 -17.33 -1.55
C VAL A 22 -11.53 -16.12 -0.70
N THR A 23 -10.81 -16.43 0.36
CA THR A 23 -10.69 -15.66 1.60
C THR A 23 -10.18 -14.25 1.33
N VAL A 24 -10.78 -13.23 1.96
CA VAL A 24 -10.42 -11.79 1.84
C VAL A 24 -8.90 -11.50 1.73
N PRO A 25 -8.02 -12.19 2.46
CA PRO A 25 -6.57 -12.18 2.22
C PRO A 25 -6.13 -12.50 0.78
N ALA A 26 -6.66 -13.53 0.13
CA ALA A 26 -6.32 -13.88 -1.25
C ALA A 26 -6.70 -12.76 -2.24
N VAL A 27 -7.85 -12.12 -2.04
CA VAL A 27 -8.27 -10.97 -2.87
C VAL A 27 -7.36 -9.75 -2.62
N ALA A 28 -7.02 -9.49 -1.36
CA ALA A 28 -6.06 -8.45 -1.02
C ALA A 28 -4.69 -8.70 -1.67
N ALA A 29 -4.18 -9.94 -1.59
CA ALA A 29 -2.92 -10.34 -2.20
C ALA A 29 -2.94 -10.17 -3.73
N ALA A 30 -4.04 -10.53 -4.40
CA ALA A 30 -4.19 -10.33 -5.84
C ALA A 30 -4.10 -8.85 -6.23
N HIS A 31 -4.82 -7.96 -5.53
CA HIS A 31 -4.73 -6.51 -5.78
C HIS A 31 -3.32 -5.96 -5.53
N LEU A 32 -2.63 -6.45 -4.50
CA LEU A 32 -1.25 -6.06 -4.20
C LEU A 32 -0.25 -6.60 -5.23
N GLN A 33 -0.51 -7.78 -5.79
CA GLN A 33 0.30 -8.36 -6.85
C GLN A 33 0.20 -7.51 -8.13
N ASP A 34 -1.02 -7.18 -8.57
CA ASP A 34 -1.27 -6.32 -9.74
C ASP A 34 -0.61 -4.95 -9.57
N LEU A 35 -0.75 -4.34 -8.39
CA LEU A 35 -0.08 -3.09 -8.06
C LEU A 35 1.45 -3.24 -8.10
N GLY A 36 1.97 -4.34 -7.59
CA GLY A 36 3.38 -4.66 -7.60
C GLY A 36 3.97 -4.74 -9.00
N GLU A 37 3.27 -5.37 -9.95
CA GLU A 37 3.68 -5.43 -11.36
C GLU A 37 3.78 -4.03 -11.99
N GLN A 38 2.79 -3.18 -11.72
CA GLN A 38 2.77 -1.81 -12.24
C GLN A 38 3.87 -0.93 -11.65
N LEU A 39 4.25 -1.15 -10.39
CA LEU A 39 5.35 -0.44 -9.73
C LEU A 39 6.72 -0.94 -10.22
N ARG A 40 6.87 -2.26 -10.45
CA ARG A 40 8.09 -2.83 -11.07
C ARG A 40 8.34 -2.25 -12.46
N ALA A 41 7.28 -2.11 -13.27
CA ALA A 41 7.38 -1.48 -14.59
C ALA A 41 7.88 -0.02 -14.56
N ARG A 42 7.79 0.64 -13.40
CA ARG A 42 8.30 2.00 -13.16
C ARG A 42 9.67 2.03 -12.47
N GLY A 43 10.34 0.89 -12.38
CA GLY A 43 11.69 0.77 -11.83
C GLY A 43 11.77 0.74 -10.31
N LEU A 44 10.65 0.52 -9.61
CA LEU A 44 10.66 0.31 -8.15
C LEU A 44 10.89 -1.17 -7.82
N HIS A 45 11.57 -1.42 -6.70
CA HIS A 45 11.68 -2.77 -6.17
C HIS A 45 10.48 -3.05 -5.27
N VAL A 46 9.80 -4.19 -5.45
CA VAL A 46 8.62 -4.54 -4.65
C VAL A 46 8.68 -5.97 -4.13
N ARG A 47 8.24 -6.14 -2.88
CA ARG A 47 8.16 -7.43 -2.18
C ARG A 47 6.76 -7.61 -1.62
N LEU A 48 6.06 -8.64 -2.07
CA LEU A 48 4.83 -9.11 -1.46
C LEU A 48 5.19 -10.01 -0.28
N GLY A 49 4.48 -9.87 0.83
CA GLY A 49 4.60 -10.75 1.98
C GLY A 49 3.45 -10.54 2.94
N ASP A 50 3.55 -11.16 4.11
CA ASP A 50 2.52 -11.07 5.13
C ASP A 50 3.05 -10.36 6.39
N THR A 51 2.14 -9.69 7.08
CA THR A 51 2.39 -9.25 8.46
C THR A 51 2.45 -10.47 9.39
N ALA A 52 2.92 -10.27 10.63
CA ALA A 52 2.87 -11.31 11.66
C ALA A 52 1.45 -11.84 11.95
N GLY A 53 0.41 -11.05 11.61
CA GLY A 53 -0.99 -11.44 11.71
C GLY A 53 -1.57 -12.10 10.44
N GLY A 54 -0.74 -12.41 9.44
CA GLY A 54 -1.19 -13.07 8.21
C GLY A 54 -1.92 -12.15 7.21
N LEU A 55 -1.88 -10.84 7.41
CA LEU A 55 -2.43 -9.87 6.46
C LEU A 55 -1.42 -9.59 5.33
N PRO A 56 -1.80 -9.72 4.05
CA PRO A 56 -0.95 -9.38 2.92
C PRO A 56 -0.56 -7.91 2.91
N GLN A 57 0.70 -7.65 2.57
CA GLN A 57 1.27 -6.32 2.43
C GLN A 57 2.27 -6.27 1.28
N LEU A 58 2.35 -5.12 0.63
CA LEU A 58 3.35 -4.82 -0.39
C LEU A 58 4.36 -3.83 0.17
N ILE A 59 5.61 -4.26 0.25
CA ILE A 59 6.74 -3.39 0.59
C ILE A 59 7.33 -2.87 -0.71
N VAL A 60 7.34 -1.55 -0.88
CA VAL A 60 7.81 -0.87 -2.09
C VAL A 60 9.06 -0.07 -1.72
N ILE A 61 10.17 -0.32 -2.40
CA ILE A 61 11.49 0.24 -2.11
C ILE A 61 11.95 1.06 -3.32
N SER A 62 12.40 2.28 -3.06
CA SER A 62 13.01 3.12 -4.09
C SER A 62 14.35 2.54 -4.51
N THR A 63 14.54 2.28 -5.80
CA THR A 63 15.83 1.81 -6.34
C THR A 63 16.86 2.92 -6.38
N ALA A 64 16.42 4.18 -6.49
CA ALA A 64 17.30 5.35 -6.43
C ALA A 64 17.81 5.65 -5.01
N VAL A 65 17.02 5.32 -3.98
CA VAL A 65 17.36 5.52 -2.57
C VAL A 65 16.87 4.32 -1.75
N PRO A 66 17.67 3.25 -1.59
CA PRO A 66 17.22 1.99 -0.97
C PRO A 66 16.76 2.09 0.49
N THR A 67 17.12 3.18 1.19
CA THR A 67 16.64 3.47 2.54
C THR A 67 15.22 4.05 2.58
N LEU A 68 14.69 4.46 1.42
CA LEU A 68 13.33 4.98 1.28
C LEU A 68 12.40 3.86 0.81
N SER A 69 11.45 3.50 1.67
CA SER A 69 10.49 2.42 1.43
C SER A 69 9.13 2.75 2.03
N GLU A 70 8.08 2.25 1.39
CA GLU A 70 6.69 2.36 1.84
C GLU A 70 6.04 0.99 1.97
N VAL A 71 5.04 0.90 2.83
CA VAL A 71 4.24 -0.34 3.02
C VAL A 71 2.79 -0.05 2.67
N VAL A 72 2.25 -0.86 1.76
CA VAL A 72 0.91 -0.73 1.19
C VAL A 72 0.07 -1.96 1.52
N PHE A 73 -1.18 -1.73 1.90
CA PHE A 73 -2.19 -2.76 2.14
C PHE A 73 -3.33 -2.64 1.13
N ALA A 74 -4.03 -3.74 0.87
CA ALA A 74 -5.31 -3.73 0.18
C ALA A 74 -6.40 -4.16 1.18
N ALA A 75 -7.43 -3.34 1.35
CA ALA A 75 -8.53 -3.63 2.27
C ALA A 75 -9.82 -2.90 1.85
N ARG A 76 -10.97 -3.42 2.26
CA ARG A 76 -12.26 -2.76 2.03
C ARG A 76 -12.42 -1.55 2.96
N GLY A 77 -13.03 -0.48 2.45
CA GLY A 77 -13.46 0.68 3.22
C GLY A 77 -14.65 1.34 2.54
N GLY A 78 -15.76 1.48 3.27
CA GLY A 78 -17.01 1.98 2.70
C GLY A 78 -17.54 1.11 1.55
N GLY A 79 -17.42 -0.21 1.68
CA GLY A 79 -17.96 -1.18 0.71
C GLY A 79 -17.10 -1.45 -0.54
N ARG A 80 -16.08 -0.63 -0.83
CA ARG A 80 -15.16 -0.82 -1.97
C ARG A 80 -13.74 -1.14 -1.51
N TRP A 81 -12.93 -1.69 -2.40
CA TRP A 81 -11.52 -1.97 -2.15
C TRP A 81 -10.64 -0.74 -2.37
N TRP A 82 -9.67 -0.56 -1.48
CA TRP A 82 -8.71 0.53 -1.55
C TRP A 82 -7.30 0.01 -1.30
N PHE A 83 -6.34 0.72 -1.88
CA PHE A 83 -4.96 0.70 -1.40
C PHE A 83 -4.80 1.68 -0.24
N TRP A 84 -4.08 1.25 0.79
CA TRP A 84 -3.89 2.00 2.02
C TRP A 84 -2.41 2.09 2.36
N TRP A 85 -2.01 3.24 2.88
CA TRP A 85 -0.74 3.37 3.56
C TRP A 85 -0.73 2.61 4.89
N SER A 86 0.45 2.28 5.39
CA SER A 86 0.65 1.63 6.69
C SER A 86 0.17 2.47 7.88
N TRP A 87 -0.07 3.77 7.71
CA TRP A 87 -0.67 4.67 8.70
C TRP A 87 -2.18 4.94 8.52
N ALA A 88 -2.88 4.05 7.79
CA ALA A 88 -4.35 4.02 7.64
C ALA A 88 -4.96 5.13 6.78
N GLU A 89 -4.15 5.85 6.00
CA GLU A 89 -4.65 6.78 4.99
C GLU A 89 -4.89 6.06 3.65
N ARG A 90 -5.96 6.44 2.95
CA ARG A 90 -6.30 5.90 1.63
C ARG A 90 -5.32 6.45 0.59
N ILE A 91 -4.79 5.57 -0.25
CA ILE A 91 -3.97 5.93 -1.41
C ILE A 91 -4.90 6.24 -2.57
N ALA A 92 -5.55 5.19 -3.08
CA ALA A 92 -6.51 5.25 -4.17
C ALA A 92 -7.35 3.96 -4.13
N PRO A 93 -8.54 3.98 -4.74
CA PRO A 93 -9.33 2.77 -4.90
C PRO A 93 -8.64 1.78 -5.86
N VAL A 94 -8.89 0.47 -5.72
CA VAL A 94 -8.18 -0.54 -6.55
C VAL A 94 -8.51 -0.42 -8.04
N GLU A 95 -9.69 0.12 -8.37
CA GLU A 95 -10.10 0.42 -9.74
C GLU A 95 -9.34 1.60 -10.37
N ASP A 96 -8.68 2.46 -9.58
CA ASP A 96 -7.85 3.56 -10.06
C ASP A 96 -6.35 3.27 -9.86
N MET A 97 -5.91 2.21 -10.53
CA MET A 97 -4.51 1.77 -10.54
C MET A 97 -3.53 2.90 -10.96
N PRO A 98 -3.81 3.73 -11.98
CA PRO A 98 -2.91 4.83 -12.33
C PRO A 98 -2.71 5.84 -11.21
N ALA A 99 -3.78 6.23 -10.51
CA ALA A 99 -3.67 7.15 -9.37
C ALA A 99 -2.89 6.53 -8.20
N ALA A 100 -3.17 5.26 -7.87
CA ALA A 100 -2.45 4.53 -6.82
C ALA A 100 -0.94 4.55 -7.07
N VAL A 101 -0.54 4.19 -8.30
CA VAL A 101 0.86 4.13 -8.67
C VAL A 101 1.51 5.51 -8.66
N ALA A 102 0.84 6.54 -9.19
CA ALA A 102 1.37 7.91 -9.20
C ALA A 102 1.66 8.42 -7.79
N LEU A 103 0.77 8.16 -6.83
CA LEU A 103 0.94 8.55 -5.43
C LEU A 103 2.10 7.80 -4.77
N ILE A 104 2.24 6.50 -5.03
CA ILE A 104 3.34 5.69 -4.50
C ILE A 104 4.70 6.11 -5.07
N CYS A 105 4.80 6.32 -6.39
CA CYS A 105 6.01 6.84 -7.00
C CYS A 105 6.40 8.21 -6.43
N ARG A 106 5.42 9.10 -6.20
CA ARG A 106 5.66 10.41 -5.60
C ARG A 106 6.20 10.29 -4.17
N ALA A 107 5.65 9.39 -3.35
CA ALA A 107 6.14 9.15 -1.99
C ALA A 107 7.59 8.63 -1.97
N LEU A 108 7.95 7.79 -2.95
CA LEU A 108 9.28 7.20 -3.11
C LEU A 108 10.26 8.04 -3.94
N THR A 109 9.87 9.27 -4.30
CA THR A 109 10.76 10.22 -4.97
C THR A 109 11.56 10.97 -3.90
N PRO A 110 12.90 11.00 -3.99
CA PRO A 110 13.71 11.80 -3.09
C PRO A 110 13.27 13.27 -3.18
N ARG A 111 12.82 13.83 -2.05
CA ARG A 111 12.68 15.27 -1.97
C ARG A 111 14.10 15.83 -2.05
N ARG A 112 14.42 16.55 -3.12
CA ARG A 112 15.67 17.33 -3.16
C ARG A 112 15.69 18.19 -1.89
N ALA A 113 16.65 17.93 -1.01
CA ALA A 113 17.02 18.94 -0.03
C ALA A 113 17.50 20.13 -0.86
N GLY A 114 16.80 21.26 -0.77
CA GLY A 114 17.30 22.49 -1.36
C GLY A 114 18.71 22.75 -0.83
N GLY A 115 19.62 23.08 -1.74
CA GLY A 115 20.97 23.51 -1.40
C GLY A 115 20.98 24.86 -0.69
#